data_AF-A0A1W5ZRZ7-F1
#
_entry.id   AF-A0A1W5ZRZ7-F1
#
_cell.length_a   1.000
_cell.length_b   1.000
_cell.length_c   1.000
_cell.angle_alpha   90.00
_cell.angle_beta   90.00
_cell.angle_gamma   90.00
#
_symmetry.space_group_name_H-M   'P 1'
#
loop_
_entity.id
_entity.type
_entity.pdbx_description
1 polymer ?
#
loop_
_entity_poly.entity_id
_entity_poly.type
_entity_poly.pdbx_seq_one_letter_code
_entity_poly.pdbx_strand_id
1 'polypeptide(L)' 'MTYRIVGVDEQHIVIEFWKNNRELTFETYEEAQKYMRYIQSKAVIPGRYELEIMTVKAEASR' A
#
# COMPACT_ATOMS: atom_id res chain seq x y z
N MET A 1 5.55 -11.26 9.21
CA MET A 1 4.31 -10.54 8.84
C MET A 1 4.73 -9.42 7.91
N THR A 2 3.96 -9.14 6.87
CA THR A 2 4.28 -8.04 5.95
C THR A 2 3.15 -7.04 5.96
N TYR A 3 3.51 -5.78 5.79
CA TYR A 3 2.58 -4.68 5.64
C TYR A 3 2.60 -4.25 4.18
N ARG A 4 1.43 -3.96 3.63
CA ARG A 4 1.31 -3.36 2.31
C ARG A 4 0.50 -2.09 2.41
N ILE A 5 0.70 -1.19 1.46
CA ILE A 5 -0.15 -0.01 1.33
C ILE A 5 -1.06 -0.25 0.15
N VAL A 6 -2.34 0.08 0.31
CA VAL A 6 -3.34 0.02 -0.76
C VAL A 6 -4.08 1.34 -0.84
N GLY A 7 -4.46 1.73 -2.05
CA GLY A 7 -5.45 2.77 -2.29
C GLY A 7 -6.83 2.15 -2.34
N VAL A 8 -7.81 2.71 -1.63
CA VAL A 8 -9.22 2.33 -1.69
C VAL A 8 -10.04 3.52 -2.20
N ASP A 9 -11.02 3.28 -3.07
CA ASP A 9 -12.04 4.29 -3.42
C ASP A 9 -13.42 3.93 -2.85
N GLU A 10 -14.38 4.84 -2.99
CA GLU A 10 -15.77 4.69 -2.55
C GLU A 10 -16.47 3.44 -3.14
N GLN A 11 -15.93 2.87 -4.21
CA GLN A 11 -16.44 1.69 -4.91
C GLN A 11 -15.62 0.41 -4.60
N HIS A 12 -14.71 0.48 -3.62
CA HIS A 12 -13.82 -0.61 -3.18
C HIS A 12 -12.78 -1.07 -4.22
N ILE A 13 -12.39 -0.22 -5.17
CA ILE A 13 -11.27 -0.54 -6.06
C ILE A 13 -9.97 -0.48 -5.26
N VAL A 14 -9.34 -1.63 -5.06
CA VAL A 14 -8.05 -1.76 -4.38
C VAL A 14 -6.92 -1.54 -5.39
N ILE A 15 -6.20 -0.42 -5.26
CA ILE A 15 -4.97 -0.15 -6.01
C ILE A 15 -3.78 -0.55 -5.14
N GLU A 16 -3.10 -1.61 -5.51
CA GLU A 16 -1.85 -1.99 -4.88
C GLU A 16 -0.69 -1.13 -5.42
N PHE A 17 0.25 -0.78 -4.55
CA PHE A 17 1.41 0.01 -4.97
C PHE A 17 2.50 -0.89 -5.53
N TRP A 18 2.81 -0.67 -6.80
CA TRP A 18 3.81 -1.42 -7.52
C TRP A 18 4.99 -0.50 -7.84
N LYS A 19 6.22 -0.96 -7.59
CA LYS A 19 7.44 -0.28 -8.03
C LYS A 19 8.25 -1.25 -8.88
N ASN A 20 8.59 -0.85 -10.11
CA ASN A 20 9.30 -1.70 -11.07
C ASN A 20 8.61 -3.06 -11.30
N ASN A 21 7.28 -3.08 -11.45
CA ASN A 21 6.45 -4.29 -11.57
C ASN A 21 6.57 -5.28 -10.40
N ARG A 22 6.90 -4.79 -9.20
CA ARG A 22 6.91 -5.58 -7.97
C ARG A 22 5.98 -4.96 -6.95
N GLU A 23 5.20 -5.82 -6.29
CA GLU A 23 4.40 -5.44 -5.12
C GLU A 23 5.32 -4.89 -4.02
N LEU A 24 4.93 -3.77 -3.43
CA LEU A 24 5.64 -3.17 -2.30
C LEU A 24 5.11 -3.73 -0.99
N THR A 25 5.88 -4.64 -0.41
CA THR A 25 5.66 -5.15 0.95
C THR A 25 6.76 -4.66 1.89
N PHE A 26 6.38 -4.33 3.12
CA PHE A 26 7.26 -3.84 4.18
C PHE A 26 7.29 -4.86 5.32
N GLU A 27 8.44 -5.03 5.97
CA GLU A 27 8.57 -5.96 7.10
C GLU A 27 7.97 -5.37 8.38
N THR A 28 8.02 -4.05 8.50
CA THR A 28 7.54 -3.31 9.68
C THR A 28 6.44 -2.31 9.34
N TYR A 29 5.59 -2.03 10.32
CA TYR A 29 4.53 -1.03 10.17
C TYR A 29 5.13 0.37 10.00
N GLU A 30 6.23 0.65 10.71
CA GLU A 30 6.96 1.91 10.66
C GLU A 30 7.47 2.23 9.25
N GLU A 31 8.00 1.23 8.54
CA GLU A 31 8.44 1.37 7.15
C GLU A 31 7.29 1.66 6.20
N ALA A 32 6.18 0.92 6.34
CA ALA A 32 4.97 1.16 5.56
C ALA A 32 4.44 2.59 5.81
N GLN A 33 4.39 3.03 7.06
CA GLN A 33 3.92 4.37 7.42
C GLN A 33 4.85 5.47 6.91
N LYS A 34 6.16 5.25 6.89
CA LYS A 34 7.13 6.18 6.31
C LYS A 34 6.92 6.31 4.80
N TYR A 35 6.70 5.19 4.12
CA TYR A 35 6.42 5.20 2.68
C TYR A 35 5.06 5.83 2.36
N MET A 36 4.02 5.58 3.17
CA MET A 36 2.70 6.23 3.06
C MET A 36 2.82 7.76 3.10
N ARG A 37 3.56 8.29 4.07
CA ARG A 37 3.79 9.74 4.19
C ARG A 37 4.55 10.29 2.99
N TYR A 38 5.52 9.54 2.48
CA TYR A 38 6.26 9.92 1.27
C TYR A 38 5.34 10.03 0.05
N ILE A 39 4.52 9.01 -0.25
CA ILE A 39 3.61 9.02 -1.41
C ILE A 39 2.54 10.11 -1.29
N GLN A 40 2.01 10.35 -0.08
CA GLN A 40 1.08 11.45 0.20
C GLN A 40 1.73 12.81 -0.07
N SER A 41 2.96 13.01 0.40
CA SER A 41 3.70 14.27 0.19
C SER A 41 4.00 14.56 -1.29
N LYS A 42 4.06 13.51 -2.11
CA LYS A 42 4.34 13.61 -3.55
C LYS A 42 3.07 13.75 -4.39
N ALA A 43 1.88 13.78 -3.77
CA ALA A 43 0.59 13.82 -4.46
C ALA A 43 0.47 12.77 -5.59
N VAL A 44 1.10 11.61 -5.40
CA VAL A 44 1.16 10.53 -6.41
C VAL A 44 -0.22 9.91 -6.60
N ILE A 45 -1.07 9.98 -5.58
CA ILE A 45 -2.40 9.39 -5.56
C ILE A 45 -3.45 10.45 -5.90
N PRO A 46 -4.32 10.19 -6.89
CA PRO A 46 -5.47 11.04 -7.16
C PRO A 46 -6.36 11.16 -5.92
N GLY A 47 -6.87 12.36 -5.62
CA GLY A 47 -7.64 12.63 -4.40
C GLY A 47 -8.97 11.87 -4.23
N ARG A 48 -9.32 10.98 -5.18
CA ARG A 48 -10.46 10.06 -5.09
C ARG A 48 -10.15 8.74 -4.35
N TYR A 49 -8.89 8.54 -3.98
CA TYR A 49 -8.44 7.33 -3.26
C TYR A 49 -7.94 7.70 -1.86
N GLU A 50 -8.30 6.88 -0.89
CA GLU A 50 -7.75 6.90 0.46
C GLU A 50 -6.66 5.82 0.59
N LEU A 51 -5.69 6.04 1.48
CA LEU A 51 -4.57 5.11 1.66
C LEU A 51 -4.68 4.37 2.97
N GLU A 52 -4.56 3.04 2.90
CA GLU A 52 -4.61 2.16 4.05
C GLU A 52 -3.38 1.24 4.11
N ILE A 53 -2.93 0.96 5.34
CA ILE A 53 -1.88 -0.03 5.61
C ILE A 53 -2.57 -1.34 5.99
N MET A 54 -2.44 -2.36 5.15
CA MET A 54 -2.99 -3.69 5.39
C MET A 54 -1.91 -4.66 5.85
N THR A 55 -2.26 -5.52 6.80
CA THR A 55 -1.41 -6.66 7.18
C THR A 55 -1.67 -7.80 6.22
N VAL A 56 -0.62 -8.25 5.53
CA VAL A 56 -0.66 -9.45 4.70
C VAL A 56 -0.06 -10.58 5.51
N LYS A 57 -0.85 -11.63 5.74
CA LYS A 57 -0.25 -12.94 5.99
C LYS A 57 0.27 -13.39 4.63
N ALA A 58 1.55 -13.74 4.54
CA ALA A 58 2.05 -14.47 3.40
C ALA A 58 1.26 -15.78 3.33
N GLU A 59 0.15 -15.79 2.60
CA GLU A 59 -0.46 -17.04 2.16
C GLU A 59 0.55 -17.60 1.17
N ALA A 60 1.31 -18.58 1.67
CA ALA A 60 2.16 -19.40 0.85
C ALA A 60 1.35 -19.82 -0.37
N SER A 61 1.79 -19.33 -1.53
CA SER A 61 1.26 -19.69 -2.85
C SER A 61 1.04 -21.21 -2.89
N ARG A 62 -0.21 -21.62 -3.11
CA ARG A 62 -0.56 -22.99 -3.48
C ARG A 62 -0.63 -23.10 -4.99
#